data_AF-A0A933ZSR7-F1
#
_entry.id   AF-A0A933ZSR7-F1
#
_cell.length_a   1.000
_cell.length_b   1.000
_cell.length_c   1.000
_cell.angle_alpha   90.00
_cell.angle_beta   90.00
_cell.angle_gamma   90.00
#
_symmetry.space_group_name_H-M   'P 1'
#
loop_
_entity.id
_entity.type
_entity.pdbx_description
1 polymer ?
#
loop_
_entity_poly.entity_id
_entity_poly.type
_entity_poly.pdbx_seq_one_letter_code
_entity_poly.pdbx_strand_id
1 'polypeptide(L)'
;MRPPSPPPSSSSRDALLILAQSPEEQERERQERLTAAAMAAKRTIESADYRPPMLPEVAVRLTQLAARADADVATIEKTVATDPAVAAQVLSRANSAAMSRGIAVTSLRIAITRLGLADVRDIAFDMVARTRLFKVAEYSARMHELLEAAQLAGQLSREVCRLLRLEPDLAYLCGLLHDLGEAIILSVLADSARASRSELPPAELRDELVETYHAQIGAKVCERWKLAPALVDAVAFHHRPERSTHPSQMARVVAVADRLLEHVGLGVPQRPATPMSEPLFYSLNLRQEDVAHLLAMAERLHAERQGQRKPE
;
A
#
# COMPACT_ATOMS: atom_id res chain seq x y z
N MET A 1 13.02 -72.99 -49.29
CA MET A 1 13.77 -71.70 -49.26
C MET A 1 12.81 -70.61 -48.80
N ARG A 2 13.01 -70.08 -47.60
CA ARG A 2 12.27 -68.90 -47.07
C ARG A 2 13.12 -67.65 -47.34
N PRO A 3 12.54 -66.49 -47.68
CA PRO A 3 13.31 -65.26 -47.89
C PRO A 3 13.85 -64.73 -46.57
N PRO A 4 14.97 -63.97 -46.58
CA PRO A 4 15.57 -63.43 -45.36
C PRO A 4 14.71 -62.29 -44.78
N SER A 5 14.58 -62.26 -43.46
CA SER A 5 13.93 -61.20 -42.71
C SER A 5 14.67 -59.85 -42.89
N PRO A 6 13.97 -58.71 -42.95
CA PRO A 6 14.63 -57.41 -43.06
C PRO A 6 15.34 -57.05 -41.74
N PRO A 7 16.42 -56.25 -41.79
CA PRO A 7 17.12 -55.81 -40.58
C PRO A 7 16.22 -54.91 -39.74
N PRO A 8 16.40 -54.88 -38.40
CA PRO A 8 15.61 -54.01 -37.54
C PRO A 8 15.89 -52.54 -37.91
N SER A 9 14.83 -51.78 -38.17
CA SER A 9 14.92 -50.34 -38.40
C SER A 9 15.44 -49.65 -37.15
N SER A 10 16.62 -49.03 -37.25
CA SER A 10 17.24 -48.20 -36.23
C SER A 10 16.54 -46.85 -36.09
N SER A 11 15.21 -46.82 -35.93
CA SER A 11 14.45 -45.57 -35.90
C SER A 11 13.33 -45.58 -34.86
N SER A 12 13.63 -46.06 -33.66
CA SER A 12 12.71 -45.92 -32.52
C SER A 12 13.39 -45.62 -31.18
N ARG A 13 14.71 -45.40 -31.16
CA ARG A 13 15.42 -44.82 -30.00
C ARG A 13 15.72 -43.33 -30.17
N ASP A 14 15.88 -42.85 -31.40
CA ASP A 14 16.21 -41.44 -31.66
C ASP A 14 14.98 -40.52 -31.80
N ALA A 15 13.77 -41.07 -31.92
CA ALA A 15 12.53 -40.28 -32.02
C ALA A 15 11.90 -39.91 -30.66
N LEU A 16 12.47 -40.39 -29.54
CA LEU A 16 12.01 -40.09 -28.17
C LEU A 16 12.90 -39.07 -27.45
N LEU A 17 13.80 -38.42 -28.17
CA LEU A 17 14.52 -37.20 -27.74
C LEU A 17 13.86 -35.95 -28.33
N ILE A 18 12.53 -35.88 -28.26
CA ILE A 18 11.83 -34.59 -28.39
C ILE A 18 12.14 -33.82 -27.11
N LEU A 19 13.28 -33.12 -27.13
CA LEU A 19 13.74 -32.01 -26.30
C LEU A 19 12.80 -31.65 -25.13
N ALA A 20 12.80 -32.47 -24.07
CA ALA A 20 12.52 -31.93 -22.75
C ALA A 20 13.75 -31.09 -22.40
N GLN A 21 13.61 -29.77 -22.48
CA GLN A 21 14.62 -28.82 -21.99
C GLN A 21 15.11 -29.26 -20.61
N SER A 22 16.40 -29.09 -20.34
CA SER A 22 16.94 -29.45 -19.04
C SER A 22 16.19 -28.69 -17.92
N PRO A 23 16.08 -29.23 -16.70
CA PRO A 23 15.46 -28.51 -15.58
C PRO A 23 16.06 -27.10 -15.37
N GLU A 24 17.33 -26.92 -15.68
CA GLU A 24 18.02 -25.62 -15.63
C GLU A 24 17.59 -24.67 -16.76
N GLU A 25 17.36 -25.19 -17.97
CA GLU A 25 16.83 -24.40 -19.10
C GLU A 25 15.38 -23.98 -18.88
N GLN A 26 14.56 -24.87 -18.31
CA GLN A 26 13.18 -24.58 -17.94
C GLN A 26 13.09 -23.50 -16.86
N GLU A 27 13.96 -23.56 -15.85
CA GLU A 27 14.02 -22.55 -14.79
C GLU A 27 14.53 -21.21 -15.31
N ARG A 28 15.51 -21.22 -16.22
CA ARG A 28 15.98 -19.99 -16.88
C ARG A 28 14.90 -19.35 -17.74
N GLU A 29 14.19 -20.12 -18.55
CA GLU A 29 13.11 -19.60 -19.40
C GLU A 29 11.94 -19.07 -18.56
N ARG A 30 11.63 -19.75 -17.45
CA ARG A 30 10.69 -19.25 -16.45
C ARG A 30 11.15 -17.90 -15.89
N GLN A 31 12.41 -17.78 -15.46
CA GLN A 31 12.94 -16.52 -14.93
C GLN A 31 12.89 -15.39 -15.96
N GLU A 32 13.20 -15.67 -17.23
CA GLU A 32 13.12 -14.67 -18.31
C GLU A 32 11.68 -14.21 -18.57
N ARG A 33 10.69 -15.11 -18.52
CA ARG A 33 9.26 -14.75 -18.65
C ARG A 33 8.77 -13.89 -17.48
N LEU A 34 9.26 -14.20 -16.29
CA LEU A 34 8.96 -13.48 -15.06
C LEU A 34 9.54 -12.06 -15.09
N THR A 35 10.81 -11.88 -15.46
CA THR A 35 11.41 -10.56 -15.69
C THR A 35 10.71 -9.80 -16.83
N ALA A 36 10.26 -10.48 -17.88
CA ALA A 36 9.49 -9.84 -18.94
C ALA A 36 8.12 -9.35 -18.45
N ALA A 37 7.41 -10.13 -17.62
CA ALA A 37 6.15 -9.72 -17.01
C ALA A 37 6.32 -8.54 -16.05
N ALA A 38 7.40 -8.56 -15.25
CA ALA A 38 7.83 -7.45 -14.39
C ALA A 38 8.05 -6.15 -15.19
N MET A 39 8.82 -6.26 -16.27
CA MET A 39 9.10 -5.14 -17.17
C MET A 39 7.83 -4.69 -17.92
N ALA A 40 6.92 -5.60 -18.24
CA ALA A 40 5.63 -5.27 -18.83
C ALA A 40 4.72 -4.55 -17.83
N ALA A 41 4.70 -4.97 -16.56
CA ALA A 41 3.98 -4.27 -15.48
C ALA A 41 4.55 -2.87 -15.26
N LYS A 42 5.88 -2.73 -15.21
CA LYS A 42 6.58 -1.43 -15.16
C LYS A 42 6.20 -0.55 -16.34
N ARG A 43 6.33 -1.05 -17.58
CA ARG A 43 5.95 -0.32 -18.80
C ARG A 43 4.48 0.07 -18.82
N THR A 44 3.62 -0.82 -18.32
CA THR A 44 2.18 -0.55 -18.18
C THR A 44 2.01 0.63 -17.24
N ILE A 45 2.56 0.59 -16.03
CA ILE A 45 2.40 1.66 -15.04
C ILE A 45 3.02 2.99 -15.49
N GLU A 46 4.16 2.93 -16.18
CA GLU A 46 4.85 4.10 -16.75
C GLU A 46 4.15 4.67 -18.00
N SER A 47 3.31 3.88 -18.68
CA SER A 47 2.60 4.29 -19.88
C SER A 47 1.72 5.52 -19.62
N ALA A 48 1.74 6.46 -20.57
CA ALA A 48 0.84 7.61 -20.58
C ALA A 48 -0.65 7.19 -20.58
N ASP A 49 -0.93 5.98 -21.08
CA ASP A 49 -2.29 5.43 -21.18
C ASP A 49 -2.74 4.69 -19.93
N TYR A 50 -1.83 4.33 -19.01
CA TYR A 50 -2.24 3.71 -17.75
C TYR A 50 -3.14 4.65 -16.97
N ARG A 51 -4.34 4.18 -16.68
CA ARG A 51 -5.29 4.89 -15.84
C ARG A 51 -5.16 4.28 -14.46
N PRO A 52 -4.46 4.95 -13.53
CA PRO A 52 -4.53 4.51 -12.16
C PRO A 52 -6.00 4.49 -11.74
N PRO A 53 -6.36 3.61 -10.80
CA PRO A 53 -7.63 3.71 -10.08
C PRO A 53 -7.98 5.18 -9.78
N MET A 54 -9.20 5.56 -10.14
CA MET A 54 -9.71 6.88 -9.79
C MET A 54 -9.97 6.88 -8.29
N LEU A 55 -9.36 7.82 -7.57
CA LEU A 55 -9.84 8.20 -6.26
C LEU A 55 -11.30 8.66 -6.43
N PRO A 56 -12.24 8.22 -5.57
CA PRO A 56 -13.56 8.85 -5.50
C PRO A 56 -13.38 10.36 -5.39
N GLU A 57 -14.13 11.13 -6.16
CA GLU A 57 -13.97 12.60 -6.25
C GLU A 57 -14.01 13.25 -4.86
N VAL A 58 -14.84 12.71 -3.98
CA VAL A 58 -14.97 13.11 -2.58
C VAL A 58 -13.65 12.99 -1.80
N ALA A 59 -12.84 11.96 -2.02
CA ALA A 59 -11.56 11.76 -1.34
C ALA A 59 -10.50 12.75 -1.83
N VAL A 60 -10.43 12.99 -3.15
CA VAL A 60 -9.54 14.02 -3.73
C VAL A 60 -9.87 15.39 -3.14
N ARG A 61 -11.15 15.71 -3.09
CA ARG A 61 -11.65 17.02 -2.67
C ARG A 61 -11.48 17.24 -1.16
N LEU A 62 -11.65 16.19 -0.34
CA LEU A 62 -11.33 16.24 1.09
C LEU A 62 -9.83 16.40 1.37
N THR A 63 -8.98 15.80 0.53
CA THR A 63 -7.52 16.00 0.64
C THR A 63 -7.12 17.44 0.37
N GLN A 64 -7.71 18.05 -0.67
CA GLN A 64 -7.49 19.45 -1.01
C GLN A 64 -8.00 20.40 0.07
N LEU A 65 -9.14 20.08 0.70
CA LEU A 65 -9.67 20.87 1.82
C LEU A 65 -8.81 20.72 3.08
N ALA A 66 -8.27 19.53 3.35
CA ALA A 66 -7.38 19.33 4.51
C ALA A 66 -6.04 20.07 4.39
N ALA A 67 -5.55 20.31 3.17
CA ALA A 67 -4.35 21.11 2.94
C ALA A 67 -4.57 22.62 3.17
N ARG A 68 -5.82 23.04 3.44
CA ARG A 68 -6.18 24.43 3.66
C ARG A 68 -6.48 24.68 5.14
N ALA A 69 -5.71 25.59 5.75
CA ALA A 69 -5.90 25.97 7.15
C ALA A 69 -7.26 26.66 7.43
N ASP A 70 -7.98 27.08 6.39
CA ASP A 70 -9.24 27.83 6.46
C ASP A 70 -10.48 27.02 6.04
N ALA A 71 -10.37 25.70 5.86
CA ALA A 71 -11.49 24.89 5.40
C ALA A 71 -12.64 24.87 6.43
N ASP A 72 -13.78 25.45 6.06
CA ASP A 72 -14.96 25.45 6.91
C ASP A 72 -15.70 24.09 6.91
N VAL A 73 -16.37 23.81 8.03
CA VAL A 73 -17.16 22.57 8.23
C VAL A 73 -18.26 22.44 7.18
N ALA A 74 -18.81 23.55 6.67
CA ALA A 74 -19.88 23.54 5.68
C ALA A 74 -19.40 23.06 4.29
N THR A 75 -18.15 23.33 3.94
CA THR A 75 -17.49 22.94 2.69
C THR A 75 -17.11 21.47 2.75
N ILE A 76 -16.64 21.01 3.90
CA ILE A 76 -16.39 19.59 4.18
C ILE A 76 -17.71 18.81 4.12
N GLU A 77 -18.76 19.31 4.76
CA GLU A 77 -20.10 18.72 4.71
C GLU A 77 -20.63 18.62 3.29
N LYS A 78 -20.58 19.71 2.52
CA LYS A 78 -20.98 19.70 1.11
C LYS A 78 -20.21 18.66 0.31
N THR A 79 -18.91 18.52 0.58
CA THR A 79 -18.05 17.55 -0.11
C THR A 79 -18.45 16.13 0.27
N VAL A 80 -18.52 15.80 1.56
CA VAL A 80 -18.95 14.47 2.04
C VAL A 80 -20.36 14.11 1.56
N ALA A 81 -21.28 15.08 1.53
CA ALA A 81 -22.66 14.87 1.09
C ALA A 81 -22.79 14.52 -0.41
N THR A 82 -21.74 14.73 -1.21
CA THR A 82 -21.73 14.29 -2.63
C THR A 82 -21.66 12.76 -2.78
N ASP A 83 -21.22 12.04 -1.73
CA ASP A 83 -21.11 10.59 -1.73
C ASP A 83 -21.88 10.00 -0.53
N PRO A 84 -23.05 9.38 -0.76
CA PRO A 84 -23.87 8.78 0.29
C PRO A 84 -23.15 7.69 1.11
N ALA A 85 -22.16 6.99 0.54
CA ALA A 85 -21.40 5.98 1.26
C ALA A 85 -20.37 6.60 2.22
N VAL A 86 -19.73 7.71 1.83
CA VAL A 86 -18.88 8.49 2.76
C VAL A 86 -19.74 9.10 3.87
N ALA A 87 -20.88 9.71 3.51
CA ALA A 87 -21.79 10.30 4.49
C ALA A 87 -22.29 9.29 5.53
N ALA A 88 -22.64 8.07 5.09
CA ALA A 88 -23.04 7.00 5.99
C ALA A 88 -21.91 6.53 6.92
N GLN A 89 -20.66 6.44 6.43
CA GLN A 89 -19.52 6.09 7.28
C GLN A 89 -19.14 7.20 8.26
N VAL A 90 -19.21 8.46 7.85
CA VAL A 90 -19.03 9.63 8.74
C VAL A 90 -20.05 9.59 9.87
N LEU A 91 -21.33 9.33 9.57
CA LEU A 91 -22.37 9.16 10.57
C LEU A 91 -22.14 7.92 11.46
N SER A 92 -21.78 6.78 10.87
CA SER A 92 -21.52 5.53 11.60
C SER A 92 -20.36 5.67 12.59
N ARG A 93 -19.24 6.28 12.15
CA ARG A 93 -18.03 6.48 12.97
C ARG A 93 -18.27 7.50 14.09
N ALA A 94 -19.01 8.58 13.82
CA ALA A 94 -19.44 9.54 14.83
C ALA A 94 -20.38 8.95 15.90
N ASN A 95 -21.05 7.83 15.58
CA ASN A 95 -21.95 7.08 16.45
C ASN A 95 -21.33 5.83 17.08
N SER A 96 -20.07 5.54 16.79
CA SER A 96 -19.37 4.38 17.36
C SER A 96 -19.35 4.43 18.89
N ALA A 97 -19.24 3.27 19.54
CA ALA A 97 -19.26 3.16 21.00
C ALA A 97 -18.16 4.01 21.68
N ALA A 98 -17.04 4.24 21.00
CA ALA A 98 -15.96 5.10 21.47
C ALA A 98 -16.30 6.61 21.45
N MET A 99 -17.24 7.03 20.60
CA MET A 99 -17.56 8.44 20.33
C MET A 99 -18.99 8.86 20.75
N SER A 100 -19.86 7.88 21.04
CA SER A 100 -21.24 8.12 21.44
C SER A 100 -21.34 8.51 22.92
N ARG A 101 -22.08 9.60 23.21
CA ARG A 101 -22.45 10.02 24.58
C ARG A 101 -23.90 9.67 24.94
N GLY A 102 -24.45 8.61 24.34
CA GLY A 102 -25.84 8.18 24.56
C GLY A 102 -26.89 8.85 23.67
N ILE A 103 -26.51 9.76 22.78
CA ILE A 103 -27.39 10.37 21.77
C ILE A 103 -26.80 10.15 20.38
N ALA A 104 -27.58 9.50 19.51
CA ALA A 104 -27.21 9.24 18.13
C ALA A 104 -27.17 10.55 17.32
N VAL A 105 -26.06 10.76 16.62
CA VAL A 105 -25.87 11.83 15.65
C VAL A 105 -26.50 11.43 14.32
N THR A 106 -27.49 12.21 13.90
CA THR A 106 -28.21 12.00 12.62
C THR A 106 -27.89 13.06 11.58
N SER A 107 -27.16 14.12 11.96
CA SER A 107 -26.75 15.22 11.09
C SER A 107 -25.29 15.06 10.68
N LEU A 108 -25.04 15.16 9.37
CA LEU A 108 -23.69 15.09 8.82
C LEU A 108 -22.78 16.23 9.33
N ARG A 109 -23.31 17.46 9.41
CA ARG A 109 -22.60 18.60 10.02
C ARG A 109 -22.20 18.30 11.47
N ILE A 110 -23.12 17.77 12.29
CA ILE A 110 -22.82 17.43 13.69
C ILE A 110 -21.79 16.31 13.77
N ALA A 111 -21.86 15.32 12.88
CA ALA A 111 -20.87 14.24 12.80
C ALA A 111 -19.48 14.78 12.43
N ILE A 112 -19.38 15.66 11.43
CA ILE A 112 -18.14 16.29 11.00
C ILE A 112 -17.56 17.18 12.10
N THR A 113 -18.37 17.97 12.80
CA THR A 113 -17.89 18.78 13.93
C THR A 113 -17.42 17.92 15.09
N ARG A 114 -18.07 16.78 15.35
CA ARG A 114 -17.69 15.85 16.42
C ARG A 114 -16.40 15.09 16.11
N LEU A 115 -16.25 14.63 14.87
CA LEU A 115 -15.09 13.90 14.37
C LEU A 115 -13.89 14.85 14.11
N GLY A 116 -14.16 16.06 13.66
CA GLY A 116 -13.16 16.96 13.11
C GLY A 116 -12.76 16.59 11.67
N LEU A 117 -12.05 17.51 11.02
CA LEU A 117 -11.64 17.38 9.62
C LEU A 117 -10.69 16.18 9.40
N ALA A 118 -9.79 15.91 10.35
CA ALA A 118 -8.84 14.81 10.27
C ALA A 118 -9.55 13.45 10.17
N ASP A 119 -10.54 13.17 11.03
CA ASP A 119 -11.26 11.89 11.01
C ASP A 119 -12.16 11.74 9.78
N VAL A 120 -12.77 12.83 9.29
CA VAL A 120 -13.60 12.81 8.07
C VAL A 120 -12.75 12.52 6.83
N ARG A 121 -11.52 13.04 6.80
CA ARG A 121 -10.53 12.70 5.80
C ARG A 121 -10.11 11.25 5.89
N ASP A 122 -9.81 10.75 7.08
CA ASP A 122 -9.40 9.36 7.31
C ASP A 122 -10.49 8.38 6.80
N ILE A 123 -11.77 8.72 6.97
CA ILE A 123 -12.90 7.96 6.42
C ILE A 123 -12.93 7.97 4.88
N ALA A 124 -12.68 9.12 4.27
CA ALA A 124 -12.67 9.24 2.81
C ALA A 124 -11.53 8.43 2.19
N PHE A 125 -10.37 8.39 2.85
CA PHE A 125 -9.26 7.56 2.43
C PHE A 125 -9.44 6.07 2.76
N ASP A 126 -10.06 5.72 3.90
CA ASP A 126 -10.49 4.34 4.16
C ASP A 126 -11.43 3.84 3.05
N MET A 127 -12.26 4.72 2.48
CA MET A 127 -13.09 4.40 1.33
C MET A 127 -12.32 4.23 0.03
N VAL A 128 -11.31 5.06 -0.22
CA VAL A 128 -10.34 4.85 -1.31
C VAL A 128 -9.71 3.47 -1.19
N ALA A 129 -9.28 3.11 0.00
CA ALA A 129 -8.67 1.81 0.24
C ALA A 129 -9.67 0.64 0.09
N ARG A 130 -10.98 0.90 0.21
CA ARG A 130 -12.04 -0.09 -0.08
C ARG A 130 -12.51 -0.10 -1.54
N THR A 131 -12.00 0.80 -2.39
CA THR A 131 -12.21 0.71 -3.85
C THR A 131 -11.50 -0.50 -4.44
N ARG A 132 -11.74 -0.80 -5.72
CA ARG A 132 -11.22 -1.96 -6.47
C ARG A 132 -9.72 -2.23 -6.25
N LEU A 133 -8.95 -1.21 -5.87
CA LEU A 133 -7.53 -1.27 -5.61
C LEU A 133 -7.09 -2.35 -4.65
N PHE A 134 -7.74 -2.49 -3.51
CA PHE A 134 -7.36 -3.49 -2.49
C PHE A 134 -8.25 -4.73 -2.55
N LYS A 135 -9.03 -4.89 -3.64
CA LYS A 135 -9.93 -6.03 -3.86
C LYS A 135 -9.42 -6.88 -5.01
N VAL A 136 -8.23 -7.46 -4.81
CA VAL A 136 -7.62 -8.44 -5.71
C VAL A 136 -7.78 -9.81 -5.08
N ALA A 137 -8.69 -10.63 -5.61
CA ALA A 137 -9.08 -11.91 -5.00
C ALA A 137 -7.88 -12.84 -4.81
N GLU A 138 -7.00 -12.86 -5.81
CA GLU A 138 -5.76 -13.63 -5.87
C GLU A 138 -4.75 -13.26 -4.77
N TYR A 139 -4.81 -12.03 -4.28
CA TYR A 139 -3.92 -11.50 -3.24
C TYR A 139 -4.70 -10.98 -2.02
N SER A 140 -5.89 -11.53 -1.76
CA SER A 140 -6.80 -11.01 -0.74
C SER A 140 -6.20 -10.94 0.66
N ALA A 141 -5.47 -11.96 1.10
CA ALA A 141 -4.78 -11.94 2.40
C ALA A 141 -3.75 -10.79 2.48
N ARG A 142 -2.90 -10.67 1.46
CA ARG A 142 -1.87 -9.62 1.40
C ARG A 142 -2.49 -8.22 1.31
N MET A 143 -3.59 -8.05 0.58
CA MET A 143 -4.31 -6.78 0.52
C MET A 143 -4.89 -6.34 1.86
N HIS A 144 -5.37 -7.28 2.68
CA HIS A 144 -5.81 -6.97 4.03
C HIS A 144 -4.65 -6.54 4.93
N GLU A 145 -3.51 -7.24 4.86
CA GLU A 145 -2.29 -6.86 5.58
C GLU A 145 -1.79 -5.46 5.15
N LEU A 146 -1.80 -5.17 3.85
CA LEU A 146 -1.42 -3.86 3.31
C LEU A 146 -2.32 -2.74 3.81
N LEU A 147 -3.64 -2.99 3.86
CA LEU A 147 -4.58 -2.02 4.40
C LEU A 147 -4.32 -1.76 5.89
N GLU A 148 -4.06 -2.82 6.65
CA GLU A 148 -3.71 -2.70 8.07
C GLU A 148 -2.42 -1.90 8.26
N ALA A 149 -1.35 -2.28 7.56
CA ALA A 149 -0.07 -1.59 7.57
C ALA A 149 -0.21 -0.10 7.23
N ALA A 150 -0.91 0.23 6.14
CA ALA A 150 -1.17 1.60 5.72
C ALA A 150 -1.86 2.43 6.82
N GLN A 151 -2.89 1.88 7.46
CA GLN A 151 -3.61 2.58 8.52
C GLN A 151 -2.74 2.81 9.77
N LEU A 152 -1.93 1.82 10.16
CA LEU A 152 -1.00 1.97 11.28
C LEU A 152 0.10 2.99 10.93
N ALA A 153 0.71 2.91 9.74
CA ALA A 153 1.73 3.84 9.29
C ALA A 153 1.21 5.29 9.28
N GLY A 154 -0.03 5.52 8.85
CA GLY A 154 -0.65 6.83 8.93
C GLY A 154 -0.74 7.35 10.38
N GLN A 155 -1.21 6.52 11.31
CA GLN A 155 -1.32 6.90 12.72
C GLN A 155 0.04 7.14 13.39
N LEU A 156 1.03 6.30 13.10
CA LEU A 156 2.39 6.43 13.61
C LEU A 156 3.08 7.67 13.03
N SER A 157 2.96 7.92 11.72
CA SER A 157 3.50 9.12 11.07
C SER A 157 2.91 10.40 11.66
N ARG A 158 1.59 10.40 11.94
CA ARG A 158 0.90 11.50 12.62
C ARG A 158 1.51 11.76 14.01
N GLU A 159 1.75 10.70 14.77
CA GLU A 159 2.30 10.82 16.12
C GLU A 159 3.76 11.28 16.12
N VAL A 160 4.59 10.76 15.21
CA VAL A 160 5.96 11.26 15.00
C VAL A 160 5.95 12.76 14.74
N CYS A 161 5.12 13.25 13.81
CA CYS A 161 5.02 14.69 13.55
C CYS A 161 4.56 15.51 14.77
N ARG A 162 3.66 14.98 15.61
CA ARG A 162 3.24 15.66 16.85
C ARG A 162 4.40 15.82 17.83
N LEU A 163 5.20 14.76 18.03
CA LEU A 163 6.39 14.79 18.88
C LEU A 163 7.40 15.83 18.37
N LEU A 164 7.51 15.97 17.05
CA LEU A 164 8.37 16.94 16.39
C LEU A 164 7.77 18.35 16.25
N ARG A 165 6.52 18.57 16.69
CA ARG A 165 5.77 19.83 16.52
C ARG A 165 5.64 20.28 15.06
N LEU A 166 5.49 19.32 14.15
CA LEU A 166 5.24 19.53 12.72
C LEU A 166 3.76 19.39 12.40
N GLU A 167 3.39 19.72 11.17
CA GLU A 167 2.05 19.53 10.61
C GLU A 167 1.71 18.02 10.57
N PRO A 168 0.81 17.52 11.43
CA PRO A 168 0.58 16.07 11.59
C PRO A 168 -0.37 15.49 10.54
N ASP A 169 -1.16 16.34 9.87
CA ASP A 169 -2.20 15.88 8.98
C ASP A 169 -1.64 15.38 7.65
N LEU A 170 -0.68 16.07 7.07
CA LEU A 170 0.05 15.62 5.89
C LEU A 170 0.84 14.34 6.17
N ALA A 171 1.43 14.22 7.37
CA ALA A 171 2.19 13.04 7.78
C ALA A 171 1.33 11.77 7.81
N TYR A 172 0.11 11.88 8.32
CA TYR A 172 -0.86 10.77 8.26
C TYR A 172 -1.09 10.29 6.84
N LEU A 173 -1.28 11.22 5.89
CA LEU A 173 -1.52 10.88 4.49
C LEU A 173 -0.30 10.24 3.84
N CYS A 174 0.90 10.73 4.16
CA CYS A 174 2.14 10.14 3.66
C CYS A 174 2.30 8.71 4.16
N GLY A 175 2.07 8.46 5.46
CA GLY A 175 2.09 7.11 6.02
C GLY A 175 1.01 6.20 5.46
N LEU A 176 -0.19 6.72 5.19
CA LEU A 176 -1.27 5.92 4.62
C LEU A 176 -1.01 5.48 3.17
N LEU A 177 -0.27 6.28 2.40
CA LEU A 177 -0.04 6.05 0.98
C LEU A 177 1.35 5.50 0.64
N HIS A 178 2.23 5.33 1.63
CA HIS A 178 3.64 4.96 1.40
C HIS A 178 3.80 3.67 0.57
N ASP A 179 3.00 2.65 0.87
CA ASP A 179 3.02 1.35 0.19
C ASP A 179 1.90 1.13 -0.83
N LEU A 180 1.23 2.22 -1.25
CA LEU A 180 0.18 2.13 -2.29
C LEU A 180 0.67 1.44 -3.57
N GLY A 181 1.96 1.58 -3.89
CA GLY A 181 2.56 0.95 -5.05
C GLY A 181 2.51 -0.57 -5.01
N GLU A 182 2.55 -1.20 -3.84
CA GLU A 182 2.45 -2.65 -3.72
C GLU A 182 1.05 -3.12 -4.16
N ALA A 183 -0.01 -2.49 -3.66
CA ALA A 183 -1.38 -2.81 -4.06
C ALA A 183 -1.59 -2.66 -5.58
N ILE A 184 -0.95 -1.64 -6.19
CA ILE A 184 -0.98 -1.44 -7.65
C ILE A 184 -0.27 -2.56 -8.39
N ILE A 185 0.94 -2.94 -7.97
CA ILE A 185 1.70 -4.04 -8.57
C ILE A 185 0.89 -5.33 -8.51
N LEU A 186 0.35 -5.68 -7.34
CA LEU A 186 -0.46 -6.88 -7.15
C LEU A 186 -1.71 -6.88 -8.06
N SER A 187 -2.38 -5.73 -8.20
CA SER A 187 -3.51 -5.60 -9.12
C SER A 187 -3.09 -5.83 -10.57
N VAL A 188 -1.99 -5.23 -11.01
CA VAL A 188 -1.49 -5.37 -12.39
C VAL A 188 -1.06 -6.81 -12.69
N LEU A 189 -0.41 -7.48 -11.75
CA LEU A 189 -0.03 -8.90 -11.89
C LEU A 189 -1.27 -9.79 -12.02
N ALA A 190 -2.28 -9.58 -11.19
CA ALA A 190 -3.53 -10.32 -11.25
C ALA A 190 -4.32 -10.04 -12.54
N ASP A 191 -4.40 -8.78 -12.97
CA ASP A 191 -5.03 -8.39 -14.25
C ASP A 191 -4.32 -9.03 -15.45
N SER A 192 -2.98 -9.02 -15.44
CA SER A 192 -2.18 -9.64 -16.49
C SER A 192 -2.45 -11.14 -16.57
N ALA A 193 -2.42 -11.85 -15.43
CA ALA A 193 -2.68 -13.29 -15.38
C ALA A 193 -4.11 -13.64 -15.85
N ARG A 194 -5.12 -12.84 -15.46
CA ARG A 194 -6.49 -13.00 -15.95
C ARG A 194 -6.61 -12.79 -17.46
N ALA A 195 -5.97 -11.77 -17.99
CA ALA A 195 -6.03 -11.43 -19.41
C ALA A 195 -5.34 -12.48 -20.30
N SER A 196 -4.19 -13.00 -19.86
CA SER A 196 -3.44 -14.06 -20.55
C SER A 196 -3.97 -15.46 -20.29
N ARG A 197 -4.88 -15.63 -19.31
CA ARG A 197 -5.27 -16.93 -18.74
C ARG A 197 -4.06 -17.75 -18.27
N SER A 198 -3.05 -17.08 -17.73
CA SER A 198 -1.86 -17.71 -17.17
C SER A 198 -1.96 -17.85 -15.66
N GLU A 199 -1.06 -18.63 -15.09
CA GLU A 199 -0.82 -18.63 -13.65
C GLU A 199 -0.28 -17.27 -13.19
N LEU A 200 -0.45 -17.00 -11.89
CA LEU A 200 0.19 -15.87 -11.23
C LEU A 200 1.71 -16.07 -11.21
N PRO A 201 2.50 -14.99 -11.22
CA PRO A 201 3.94 -15.11 -11.05
C PRO A 201 4.26 -15.77 -9.70
N PRO A 202 5.37 -16.55 -9.61
CA PRO A 202 5.89 -17.06 -8.35
C PRO A 202 6.10 -15.95 -7.33
N ALA A 203 6.01 -16.32 -6.05
CA ALA A 203 6.14 -15.39 -4.94
C ALA A 203 7.46 -14.63 -4.97
N GLU A 204 8.55 -15.28 -5.36
CA GLU A 204 9.90 -14.72 -5.41
C GLU A 204 9.98 -13.55 -6.39
N LEU A 205 9.46 -13.71 -7.62
CA LEU A 205 9.41 -12.61 -8.57
C LEU A 205 8.48 -11.50 -8.10
N ARG A 206 7.29 -11.87 -7.61
CA ARG A 206 6.32 -10.87 -7.09
C ARG A 206 6.99 -10.02 -6.01
N ASP A 207 7.69 -10.64 -5.08
CA ASP A 207 8.36 -9.94 -3.97
C ASP A 207 9.53 -9.08 -4.46
N GLU A 208 10.33 -9.58 -5.42
CA GLU A 208 11.39 -8.79 -6.08
C GLU A 208 10.83 -7.54 -6.78
N LEU A 209 9.69 -7.70 -7.47
CA LEU A 209 8.97 -6.63 -8.13
C LEU A 209 8.47 -5.57 -7.15
N VAL A 210 7.84 -6.02 -6.06
CA VAL A 210 7.35 -5.16 -5.00
C VAL A 210 8.53 -4.40 -4.41
N GLU A 211 9.54 -5.09 -3.87
CA GLU A 211 10.71 -4.48 -3.24
C GLU A 211 11.39 -3.43 -4.13
N THR A 212 11.51 -3.71 -5.43
CA THR A 212 12.22 -2.83 -6.37
C THR A 212 11.41 -1.60 -6.76
N TYR A 213 10.09 -1.73 -6.96
CA TYR A 213 9.30 -0.73 -7.69
C TYR A 213 8.16 -0.08 -6.92
N HIS A 214 7.71 -0.61 -5.78
CA HIS A 214 6.50 -0.11 -5.10
C HIS A 214 6.60 1.39 -4.76
N ALA A 215 7.70 1.86 -4.17
CA ALA A 215 7.86 3.27 -3.80
C ALA A 215 7.77 4.22 -5.01
N GLN A 216 8.42 3.86 -6.12
CA GLN A 216 8.44 4.66 -7.36
C GLN A 216 7.07 4.68 -8.04
N ILE A 217 6.39 3.52 -8.07
CA ILE A 217 5.03 3.39 -8.62
C ILE A 217 4.04 4.20 -7.78
N GLY A 218 4.10 4.07 -6.45
CA GLY A 218 3.26 4.82 -5.52
C GLY A 218 3.43 6.33 -5.71
N ALA A 219 4.68 6.80 -5.79
CA ALA A 219 4.98 8.21 -6.03
C ALA A 219 4.41 8.69 -7.37
N LYS A 220 4.55 7.90 -8.44
CA LYS A 220 4.02 8.27 -9.76
C LYS A 220 2.50 8.38 -9.77
N VAL A 221 1.81 7.51 -9.04
CA VAL A 221 0.35 7.62 -8.87
C VAL A 221 -0.01 8.85 -8.05
N CYS A 222 0.72 9.15 -6.97
CA CYS A 222 0.53 10.37 -6.18
C CYS A 222 0.71 11.65 -7.02
N GLU A 223 1.70 11.69 -7.92
CA GLU A 223 1.88 12.80 -8.88
C GLU A 223 0.66 12.96 -9.80
N ARG A 224 0.17 11.86 -10.37
CA ARG A 224 -0.99 11.87 -11.28
C ARG A 224 -2.27 12.31 -10.57
N TRP A 225 -2.41 11.97 -9.29
CA TRP A 225 -3.48 12.45 -8.42
C TRP A 225 -3.30 13.91 -7.99
N LYS A 226 -2.22 14.58 -8.41
CA LYS A 226 -1.88 15.97 -8.06
C LYS A 226 -1.80 16.19 -6.55
N LEU A 227 -1.28 15.19 -5.83
CA LEU A 227 -1.01 15.31 -4.40
C LEU A 227 0.19 16.24 -4.15
N ALA A 228 0.32 16.72 -2.92
CA ALA A 228 1.37 17.67 -2.54
C ALA A 228 2.77 17.11 -2.84
N PRO A 229 3.73 17.91 -3.34
CA PRO A 229 5.09 17.45 -3.65
C PRO A 229 5.79 16.75 -2.48
N ALA A 230 5.57 17.23 -1.25
CA ALA A 230 6.12 16.61 -0.04
C ALA A 230 5.57 15.20 0.21
N LEU A 231 4.33 14.91 -0.19
CA LEU A 231 3.74 13.57 -0.10
C LEU A 231 4.31 12.66 -1.18
N VAL A 232 4.37 13.14 -2.43
CA VAL A 232 5.00 12.40 -3.54
C VAL A 232 6.42 11.98 -3.17
N ASP A 233 7.19 12.92 -2.62
CA ASP A 233 8.56 12.70 -2.20
C ASP A 233 8.67 11.74 -1.01
N ALA A 234 7.78 11.86 -0.02
CA ALA A 234 7.74 10.90 1.09
C ALA A 234 7.46 9.47 0.61
N VAL A 235 6.51 9.28 -0.31
CA VAL A 235 6.24 7.97 -0.90
C VAL A 235 7.42 7.46 -1.72
N ALA A 236 8.11 8.31 -2.48
CA ALA A 236 9.24 7.91 -3.31
C ALA A 236 10.47 7.45 -2.50
N PHE A 237 10.71 8.08 -1.35
CA PHE A 237 11.97 7.97 -0.61
C PHE A 237 11.84 7.41 0.80
N HIS A 238 10.68 6.92 1.25
CA HIS A 238 10.53 6.40 2.62
C HIS A 238 11.53 5.28 2.98
N HIS A 239 11.98 4.47 2.01
CA HIS A 239 13.04 3.47 2.25
C HIS A 239 14.46 4.04 2.38
N ARG A 240 14.70 5.19 1.76
CA ARG A 240 16.02 5.85 1.65
C ARG A 240 15.85 7.36 1.68
N PRO A 241 15.39 7.93 2.82
CA PRO A 241 15.04 9.33 2.91
C PRO A 241 16.23 10.27 2.66
N GLU A 242 17.46 9.78 2.84
CA GLU A 242 18.71 10.48 2.53
C GLU A 242 18.92 10.74 1.04
N ARG A 243 18.21 10.04 0.14
CA ARG A 243 18.31 10.20 -1.32
C ARG A 243 17.35 11.23 -1.89
N SER A 244 16.45 11.80 -1.09
CA SER A 244 15.58 12.87 -1.59
C SER A 244 16.41 14.12 -1.92
N THR A 245 16.06 14.77 -3.03
CA THR A 245 16.71 16.01 -3.52
C THR A 245 16.52 17.21 -2.58
N HIS A 246 15.54 17.12 -1.68
CA HIS A 246 15.40 17.97 -0.49
C HIS A 246 15.40 17.03 0.71
N PRO A 247 16.25 17.18 1.75
CA PRO A 247 16.31 16.24 2.88
C PRO A 247 14.96 16.13 3.58
N SER A 248 14.14 15.21 3.09
CA SER A 248 12.70 15.31 3.22
C SER A 248 12.34 14.89 4.62
N GLN A 249 11.88 15.88 5.38
CA GLN A 249 11.44 15.63 6.73
C GLN A 249 10.29 14.63 6.74
N MET A 250 9.40 14.70 5.74
CA MET A 250 8.26 13.81 5.63
C MET A 250 8.66 12.39 5.21
N ALA A 251 9.63 12.23 4.30
CA ALA A 251 10.19 10.91 3.98
C ALA A 251 10.80 10.24 5.22
N ARG A 252 11.54 10.99 6.06
CA ARG A 252 12.09 10.47 7.32
C ARG A 252 11.00 10.09 8.33
N VAL A 253 9.95 10.89 8.44
CA VAL A 253 8.80 10.61 9.31
C VAL A 253 8.14 9.29 8.90
N VAL A 254 7.86 9.11 7.60
CA VAL A 254 7.28 7.87 7.08
C VAL A 254 8.24 6.70 7.25
N ALA A 255 9.54 6.90 7.00
CA ALA A 255 10.56 5.88 7.23
C ALA A 255 10.54 5.36 8.68
N VAL A 256 10.40 6.26 9.67
CA VAL A 256 10.25 5.86 11.08
C VAL A 256 8.98 5.04 11.29
N ALA A 257 7.86 5.48 10.73
CA ALA A 257 6.60 4.73 10.83
C ALA A 257 6.71 3.33 10.20
N ASP A 258 7.37 3.22 9.05
CA ASP A 258 7.63 1.96 8.35
C ASP A 258 8.51 1.02 9.21
N ARG A 259 9.57 1.53 9.86
CA ARG A 259 10.35 0.73 10.83
C ARG A 259 9.53 0.23 12.02
N LEU A 260 8.60 1.04 12.49
CA LEU A 260 7.72 0.65 13.59
C LEU A 260 6.71 -0.42 13.16
N LEU A 261 6.30 -0.44 11.88
CA LEU A 261 5.52 -1.54 11.32
C LEU A 261 6.33 -2.83 11.29
N GLU A 262 7.58 -2.78 10.82
CA GLU A 262 8.49 -3.95 10.78
C GLU A 262 8.58 -4.61 12.17
N HIS A 263 8.65 -3.81 13.23
CA HIS A 263 8.70 -4.28 14.63
C HIS A 263 7.46 -5.09 15.04
N VAL A 264 6.27 -4.73 14.57
CA VAL A 264 5.03 -5.47 14.85
C VAL A 264 4.72 -6.55 13.81
N GLY A 265 5.66 -6.84 12.90
CA GLY A 265 5.52 -7.88 11.89
C GLY A 265 4.67 -7.48 10.69
N LEU A 266 4.49 -6.18 10.45
CA LEU A 266 3.80 -5.64 9.28
C LEU A 266 4.83 -4.97 8.36
N GLY A 267 4.71 -5.14 7.03
CA GLY A 267 5.62 -4.51 6.07
C GLY A 267 5.86 -5.36 4.82
N VAL A 268 6.80 -4.92 3.98
CA VAL A 268 7.23 -5.63 2.76
C VAL A 268 7.98 -6.92 3.15
N PRO A 269 7.70 -8.08 2.51
CA PRO A 269 8.36 -9.34 2.86
C PRO A 269 9.89 -9.28 2.72
N GLN A 270 10.60 -10.08 3.51
CA GLN A 270 12.06 -10.34 3.41
C GLN A 270 13.01 -9.22 3.84
N ARG A 271 12.52 -8.10 4.37
CA ARG A 271 13.40 -7.08 4.92
C ARG A 271 13.78 -7.42 6.37
N PRO A 272 15.09 -7.52 6.71
CA PRO A 272 15.50 -7.81 8.08
C PRO A 272 15.09 -6.65 9.00
N ALA A 273 14.51 -6.99 10.16
CA ALA A 273 14.13 -6.01 11.17
C ALA A 273 15.33 -5.10 11.48
N THR A 274 15.16 -3.81 11.25
CA THR A 274 16.27 -2.87 11.38
C THR A 274 16.49 -2.56 12.86
N PRO A 275 17.74 -2.64 13.37
CA PRO A 275 17.99 -2.42 14.79
C PRO A 275 17.56 -1.01 15.18
N MET A 276 16.88 -0.91 16.33
CA MET A 276 16.33 0.34 16.89
C MET A 276 17.38 1.43 17.21
N SER A 277 18.66 1.13 16.99
CA SER A 277 19.79 2.07 17.01
C SER A 277 20.02 2.79 15.68
N GLU A 278 19.09 2.70 14.73
CA GLU A 278 19.23 3.30 13.39
C GLU A 278 19.47 4.82 13.47
N PRO A 279 20.46 5.37 12.72
CA PRO A 279 20.67 6.81 12.60
C PRO A 279 19.41 7.62 12.24
N LEU A 280 18.39 6.95 11.69
CA LEU A 280 17.12 7.54 11.30
C LEU A 280 16.37 8.20 12.47
N PHE A 281 16.24 7.54 13.63
CA PHE A 281 15.55 8.12 14.80
C PHE A 281 16.27 9.37 15.30
N TYR A 282 17.61 9.32 15.35
CA TYR A 282 18.45 10.46 15.71
C TYR A 282 18.34 11.61 14.69
N SER A 283 18.17 11.30 13.39
CA SER A 283 18.03 12.31 12.34
C SER A 283 16.78 13.19 12.47
N LEU A 284 15.79 12.74 13.25
CA LEU A 284 14.59 13.48 13.60
C LEU A 284 14.64 14.08 15.02
N ASN A 285 15.74 13.93 15.75
CA ASN A 285 15.86 14.31 17.17
C ASN A 285 14.83 13.62 18.08
N LEU A 286 14.39 12.40 17.73
CA LEU A 286 13.55 11.60 18.61
C LEU A 286 14.40 11.08 19.77
N ARG A 287 13.97 11.34 21.00
CA ARG A 287 14.63 10.82 22.21
C ARG A 287 14.25 9.36 22.41
N GLN A 288 15.00 8.65 23.25
CA GLN A 288 14.71 7.25 23.57
C GLN A 288 13.30 7.05 24.15
N GLU A 289 12.81 8.00 24.94
CA GLU A 289 11.43 8.03 25.46
C GLU A 289 10.38 8.13 24.34
N ASP A 290 10.66 8.94 23.33
CA ASP A 290 9.77 9.17 22.19
C ASP A 290 9.68 7.89 21.34
N VAL A 291 10.81 7.21 21.12
CA VAL A 291 10.85 5.91 20.42
C VAL A 291 10.10 4.82 21.20
N ALA A 292 10.30 4.74 22.52
CA ALA A 292 9.60 3.79 23.36
C ALA A 292 8.07 4.00 23.34
N HIS A 293 7.62 5.26 23.37
CA HIS A 293 6.20 5.62 23.22
C HIS A 293 5.64 5.16 21.87
N LEU A 294 6.37 5.41 20.77
CA LEU A 294 5.95 5.03 19.43
C LEU A 294 5.86 3.49 19.25
N LEU A 295 6.79 2.74 19.83
CA LEU A 295 6.75 1.27 19.83
C LEU A 295 5.54 0.74 20.59
N ALA A 296 5.31 1.23 21.81
CA ALA A 296 4.14 0.86 22.61
C ALA A 296 2.83 1.22 21.89
N MET A 297 2.81 2.34 21.16
CA MET A 297 1.68 2.73 20.33
C MET A 297 1.48 1.75 19.16
N ALA A 298 2.53 1.37 18.44
CA ALA A 298 2.45 0.41 17.34
C ALA A 298 1.89 -0.94 17.81
N GLU A 299 2.42 -1.48 18.91
CA GLU A 299 1.97 -2.74 19.52
C GLU A 299 0.50 -2.68 19.94
N ARG A 300 0.09 -1.60 20.62
CA ARG A 300 -1.30 -1.39 21.03
C ARG A 300 -2.24 -1.31 19.82
N LEU A 301 -1.90 -0.51 18.82
CA LEU A 301 -2.72 -0.33 17.62
C LEU A 301 -2.84 -1.60 16.78
N HIS A 302 -1.80 -2.43 16.75
CA HIS A 302 -1.85 -3.74 16.11
C HIS A 302 -2.74 -4.71 16.91
N ALA A 303 -2.57 -4.78 18.23
CA ALA A 303 -3.37 -5.63 19.11
C ALA A 303 -4.88 -5.29 19.08
N GLU A 304 -5.23 -4.00 19.08
CA GLU A 304 -6.63 -3.54 18.97
C GLU A 304 -7.31 -4.04 17.69
N ARG A 305 -6.56 -4.14 16.57
CA ARG A 305 -7.08 -4.63 15.29
C ARG A 305 -7.20 -6.15 15.23
N GLN A 306 -6.23 -6.87 15.81
CA GLN A 306 -6.31 -8.31 15.98
C GLN A 306 -7.54 -8.69 16.86
N GLY A 307 -7.84 -7.91 17.90
CA GLY A 307 -9.00 -8.14 18.77
C GLY A 307 -10.37 -7.81 18.14
N GLN A 308 -10.42 -6.95 17.12
CA GLN A 308 -11.63 -6.66 16.34
C GLN A 308 -11.96 -7.77 15.33
N ARG A 309 -11.02 -8.67 15.02
CA ARG A 309 -11.27 -9.92 14.31
C ARG A 309 -11.95 -10.92 15.26
N LYS A 310 -13.25 -10.72 15.57
CA LYS A 310 -14.03 -11.81 16.15
C LYS A 310 -14.04 -12.99 15.17
N PRO A 311 -13.89 -14.23 15.63
CA PRO A 311 -14.10 -15.40 14.78
C PRO A 311 -15.59 -15.45 14.42
N GLU A 312 -15.89 -15.58 13.12
CA GLU A 312 -17.17 -16.11 12.65
C GLU A 312 -17.28 -17.60 12.96
#